data_AF-A0A3M1EDK2-F1
#
_entry.id   AF-A0A3M1EDK2-F1
#
_cell.length_a   1.000
_cell.length_b   1.000
_cell.length_c   1.000
_cell.angle_alpha   90.00
_cell.angle_beta   90.00
_cell.angle_gamma   90.00
#
_symmetry.space_group_name_H-M   'P 1'
#
loop_
_entity.id
_entity.type
_entity.pdbx_description
1 polymer ?
#
loop_
_entity_poly.entity_id
_entity_poly.type
_entity_poly.pdbx_seq_one_letter_code
_entity_poly.pdbx_strand_id
1 'polypeptide(L)'
;MADPKTCTEATAITDEHRRFEPFVGTFKARVRIWTGPGEPHVSTGVMTNTLDLGGRYLKQVYRGDAANGPFPGFEGRGFWGYNPVEQRYEGFWIDNASCVMQIDRGEVDASGTVWTMIGEMSDPQSGGTIRKRSVITLQDRNRHTMEMYIKPPQGDEFKVMEIRYERAS
;
A
#
# COMPACT_ATOMS: atom_id res chain seq x y z
N MET A 1 -19.25 -30.94 -4.04
CA MET A 1 -18.61 -30.63 -2.74
C MET A 1 -17.14 -30.42 -3.01
N ALA A 2 -16.54 -29.32 -2.52
CA ALA A 2 -15.10 -29.12 -2.64
C ALA A 2 -14.35 -30.16 -1.80
N ASP A 3 -13.18 -30.61 -2.26
CA ASP A 3 -12.32 -31.54 -1.53
C ASP A 3 -11.82 -30.88 -0.23
N PRO A 4 -12.03 -31.49 0.95
CA PRO A 4 -11.53 -31.00 2.24
C PRO A 4 -10.03 -30.68 2.26
N LYS A 5 -9.20 -31.37 1.46
CA LYS A 5 -7.77 -31.05 1.32
C LYS A 5 -7.56 -29.68 0.66
N THR A 6 -8.28 -29.41 -0.44
CA THR A 6 -8.22 -28.13 -1.14
C THR A 6 -8.69 -26.96 -0.25
N CYS A 7 -9.69 -27.18 0.60
CA CYS A 7 -10.11 -26.17 1.58
C CYS A 7 -9.05 -25.91 2.67
N THR A 8 -8.30 -26.93 3.07
CA THR A 8 -7.24 -26.81 4.08
C THR A 8 -6.04 -26.05 3.53
N GLU A 9 -5.62 -26.34 2.30
CA GLU A 9 -4.52 -25.63 1.62
C GLU A 9 -4.86 -24.15 1.36
N ALA A 10 -6.11 -23.84 1.02
CA ALA A 10 -6.58 -22.47 0.79
C ALA A 10 -6.61 -21.59 2.06
N THR A 11 -6.44 -22.15 3.26
CA THR A 11 -6.50 -21.41 4.54
C THR A 11 -5.18 -21.43 5.32
N ALA A 12 -4.16 -22.10 4.78
CA ALA A 12 -2.85 -22.23 5.38
C ALA A 12 -2.03 -20.93 5.27
N ILE A 13 -1.27 -20.62 6.33
CA ILE A 13 -0.24 -19.60 6.27
C ILE A 13 0.96 -20.18 5.51
N THR A 14 1.43 -19.44 4.52
CA THR A 14 2.56 -19.79 3.65
C THR A 14 3.74 -18.85 3.87
N ASP A 15 4.88 -19.11 3.24
CA ASP A 15 6.03 -18.21 3.27
C ASP A 15 5.72 -16.82 2.69
N GLU A 16 4.74 -16.71 1.80
CA GLU A 16 4.28 -15.43 1.27
C GLU A 16 3.71 -14.51 2.36
N HIS A 17 3.10 -15.07 3.40
CA HIS A 17 2.64 -14.29 4.56
C HIS A 17 3.81 -13.81 5.44
N ARG A 18 4.91 -14.57 5.51
CA ARG A 18 6.11 -14.17 6.27
C ARG A 18 6.82 -12.97 5.65
N ARG A 19 6.59 -12.68 4.36
CA ARG A 19 7.13 -11.49 3.70
C ARG A 19 6.57 -10.18 4.25
N PHE A 20 5.54 -10.22 5.10
CA PHE A 20 5.08 -9.06 5.85
C PHE A 20 5.98 -8.68 7.04
N GLU A 21 6.80 -9.62 7.55
CA GLU A 21 7.62 -9.41 8.75
C GLU A 21 8.52 -8.15 8.71
N PRO A 22 9.23 -7.83 7.61
CA PRO A 22 10.06 -6.63 7.55
C PRO A 22 9.27 -5.33 7.71
N PHE A 23 7.98 -5.34 7.36
CA PHE A 23 7.10 -4.18 7.45
C PHE A 23 6.46 -4.02 8.83
N VAL A 24 6.57 -4.99 9.74
CA VAL A 24 6.02 -4.89 11.10
C VAL A 24 6.82 -3.88 11.92
N GLY A 25 6.11 -3.03 12.66
CA GLY A 25 6.66 -2.03 13.57
C GLY A 25 6.20 -0.61 13.27
N THR A 26 6.87 0.36 13.87
CA THR A 26 6.56 1.79 13.72
C THR A 26 7.62 2.46 12.85
N PHE A 27 7.18 3.26 11.89
CA PHE A 27 8.03 3.96 10.93
C PHE A 27 7.66 5.43 10.88
N LYS A 28 8.67 6.30 10.88
CA LYS A 28 8.54 7.68 10.44
C LYS A 28 8.41 7.69 8.93
N ALA A 29 7.46 8.46 8.42
CA ALA A 29 7.17 8.59 7.01
C ALA A 29 7.49 10.02 6.57
N ARG A 30 8.30 10.16 5.52
CA ARG A 30 8.45 11.42 4.78
C ARG A 30 7.71 11.29 3.46
N VAL A 31 6.69 12.10 3.27
CA VAL A 31 5.77 12.03 2.13
C VAL A 31 6.05 13.18 1.18
N ARG A 32 6.05 12.88 -0.12
CA ARG A 32 6.05 13.83 -1.22
C ARG A 32 4.83 13.55 -2.10
N ILE A 33 4.04 14.57 -2.38
CA ILE A 33 2.85 14.49 -3.24
C ILE A 33 2.99 15.50 -4.38
N TRP A 34 2.76 15.03 -5.60
CA TRP A 34 2.71 15.86 -6.80
C TRP A 34 1.25 16.01 -7.25
N THR A 35 0.80 17.25 -7.41
CA THR A 35 -0.53 17.59 -7.97
C THR A 35 -0.45 18.08 -9.42
N GLY A 36 0.75 18.12 -9.98
CA GLY A 36 1.06 18.59 -11.33
C GLY A 36 2.57 18.64 -11.55
N PRO A 37 3.03 19.19 -12.69
CA PRO A 37 4.44 19.42 -12.94
C PRO A 37 5.06 20.35 -11.90
N GLY A 38 6.26 20.03 -11.41
CA GLY A 38 7.02 20.89 -10.49
C GLY A 38 7.41 20.20 -9.19
N GLU A 39 7.65 21.02 -8.17
CA GLU A 39 8.07 20.57 -6.84
C GLU A 39 6.91 19.92 -6.06
N PRO A 40 7.16 18.83 -5.33
CA PRO A 40 6.14 18.18 -4.53
C PRO A 40 5.81 18.98 -3.27
N HIS A 41 4.57 18.85 -2.81
CA HIS A 41 4.26 19.14 -1.42
C HIS A 41 4.91 18.09 -0.52
N VAL A 42 5.50 18.55 0.59
CA VAL A 42 6.18 17.69 1.56
C VAL A 42 5.40 17.66 2.87
N SER A 43 5.21 16.47 3.41
CA SER A 43 4.69 16.26 4.76
C SER A 43 5.39 15.08 5.45
N THR A 44 5.06 14.90 6.71
CA THR A 44 5.57 13.84 7.58
C THR A 44 4.42 13.15 8.29
N GLY A 45 4.68 11.93 8.76
CA GLY A 45 3.74 11.18 9.57
C GLY A 45 4.36 9.92 10.16
N VAL A 46 3.52 9.09 10.76
CA VAL A 46 3.90 7.84 11.41
C VAL A 46 3.02 6.71 10.89
N MET A 47 3.66 5.65 10.38
CA MET A 47 3.02 4.39 10.03
C MET A 47 3.27 3.38 11.17
N THR A 48 2.23 2.73 11.66
CA THR A 48 2.33 1.60 12.57
C THR A 48 1.71 0.37 11.95
N ASN A 49 2.51 -0.68 11.83
CA ASN A 49 2.14 -1.92 11.18
C ASN A 49 2.21 -3.09 12.17
N THR A 50 1.17 -3.91 12.22
CA THR A 50 1.08 -5.10 13.08
C THR A 50 0.55 -6.29 12.29
N LEU A 51 1.03 -7.49 12.60
CA LEU A 51 0.36 -8.71 12.13
C LEU A 51 -0.95 -8.91 12.88
N ASP A 52 -2.03 -9.15 12.15
CA ASP A 52 -3.37 -9.36 12.67
C ASP A 52 -3.90 -10.76 12.30
N LEU A 53 -4.95 -11.21 13.00
CA LEU A 53 -5.65 -12.48 12.77
C LEU A 53 -4.71 -13.69 12.66
N GLY A 54 -3.75 -13.76 13.58
CA GLY A 54 -2.77 -14.85 13.68
C GLY A 54 -1.70 -14.82 12.59
N GLY A 55 -1.33 -13.65 12.07
CA GLY A 55 -0.27 -13.51 11.06
C GLY A 55 -0.75 -13.52 9.62
N ARG A 56 -2.06 -13.47 9.39
CA ARG A 56 -2.65 -13.55 8.04
C ARG A 56 -2.64 -12.23 7.29
N TYR A 57 -2.72 -11.13 8.04
CA TYR A 57 -2.79 -9.79 7.46
C TYR A 57 -1.82 -8.85 8.14
N LEU A 58 -1.19 -7.99 7.34
CA LEU A 58 -0.47 -6.83 7.85
C LEU A 58 -1.46 -5.68 7.99
N LYS A 59 -1.85 -5.36 9.21
CA LYS A 59 -2.66 -4.18 9.52
C LYS A 59 -1.80 -2.94 9.54
N GLN A 60 -2.26 -1.89 8.89
CA GLN A 60 -1.57 -0.62 8.76
C GLN A 60 -2.41 0.50 9.39
N VAL A 61 -1.77 1.36 10.17
CA VAL A 61 -2.37 2.56 10.76
C VAL A 61 -1.43 3.74 10.55
N TYR A 62 -1.87 4.72 9.78
CA TYR A 62 -1.10 5.92 9.48
C TYR A 62 -1.72 7.16 10.12
N ARG A 63 -0.85 8.02 10.65
CA ARG A 63 -1.21 9.36 11.13
C ARG A 63 -0.22 10.38 10.57
N GLY A 64 -0.73 11.33 9.79
CA GLY A 64 0.02 12.48 9.28
C GLY A 64 0.11 13.59 10.31
N ASP A 65 1.14 14.44 10.17
CA ASP A 65 1.32 15.60 11.04
C ASP A 65 0.19 16.63 10.84
N ALA A 66 -0.21 17.28 11.93
CA ALA A 66 -1.33 18.22 11.94
C ALA A 66 -1.03 19.59 11.29
N ALA A 67 0.23 19.90 10.99
CA ALA A 67 0.65 21.25 10.59
C ALA A 67 1.23 21.36 9.15
N ASN A 68 1.56 20.23 8.50
CA ASN A 68 2.34 20.24 7.26
C ASN A 68 1.62 19.53 6.12
N GLY A 69 1.87 19.99 4.89
CA GLY A 69 1.41 19.36 3.66
C GLY A 69 0.00 19.73 3.20
N PRO A 70 -0.48 19.10 2.11
CA PRO A 70 -1.77 19.41 1.51
C PRO A 70 -2.97 18.85 2.29
N PHE A 71 -2.73 17.88 3.19
CA PHE A 71 -3.75 17.24 4.02
C PHE A 71 -3.31 17.22 5.49
N PRO A 72 -3.38 18.36 6.21
CA PRO A 72 -3.05 18.40 7.63
C PRO A 72 -3.95 17.46 8.44
N GLY A 73 -3.36 16.64 9.32
CA GLY A 73 -4.12 15.67 10.11
C GLY A 73 -4.69 14.51 9.29
N PHE A 74 -4.02 14.15 8.19
CA PHE A 74 -4.37 12.96 7.41
C PHE A 74 -4.35 11.70 8.30
N GLU A 75 -5.40 10.89 8.20
CA GLU A 75 -5.50 9.59 8.85
C GLU A 75 -5.85 8.53 7.81
N GLY A 76 -5.18 7.39 7.88
CA GLY A 76 -5.48 6.27 7.00
C GLY A 76 -5.21 4.93 7.65
N ARG A 77 -5.93 3.91 7.18
CA ARG A 77 -5.87 2.54 7.70
C ARG A 77 -6.02 1.56 6.56
N GLY A 78 -5.33 0.43 6.67
CA GLY A 78 -5.37 -0.58 5.63
C GLY A 78 -4.95 -1.95 6.10
N PHE A 79 -5.03 -2.89 5.17
CA PHE A 79 -4.58 -4.25 5.35
C PHE A 79 -3.91 -4.74 4.07
N TRP A 80 -2.80 -5.46 4.22
CA TRP A 80 -2.27 -6.34 3.18
C TRP A 80 -2.50 -7.79 3.56
N GLY A 81 -2.77 -8.63 2.56
CA GLY A 81 -2.92 -10.08 2.70
C GLY A 81 -2.39 -10.81 1.48
N TYR A 82 -2.32 -12.14 1.59
CA TYR A 82 -1.96 -13.01 0.48
C TYR A 82 -3.09 -14.01 0.24
N ASN A 83 -3.50 -14.15 -1.02
CA ASN A 83 -4.52 -15.09 -1.45
C ASN A 83 -3.83 -16.34 -2.02
N PRO A 84 -3.83 -17.49 -1.31
CA PRO A 84 -3.12 -18.69 -1.76
C PRO A 84 -3.79 -19.39 -2.94
N VAL A 85 -5.09 -19.15 -3.17
CA VAL A 85 -5.83 -19.73 -4.31
C VAL A 85 -5.47 -18.99 -5.60
N GLU A 86 -5.44 -17.67 -5.52
CA GLU A 86 -5.15 -16.79 -6.66
C GLU A 86 -3.66 -16.46 -6.79
N GLN A 87 -2.84 -16.92 -5.83
CA GLN A 87 -1.40 -16.73 -5.75
C GLN A 87 -0.95 -15.26 -5.90
N ARG A 88 -1.66 -14.35 -5.24
CA ARG A 88 -1.37 -12.91 -5.31
C ARG A 88 -1.53 -12.22 -3.97
N TYR A 89 -0.90 -11.06 -3.85
CA TYR A 89 -1.14 -10.14 -2.75
C TYR A 89 -2.37 -9.28 -3.00
N GLU A 90 -3.04 -8.91 -1.92
CA GLU A 90 -4.22 -8.07 -1.93
C GLU A 90 -4.03 -6.95 -0.90
N GLY A 91 -4.47 -5.75 -1.24
CA GLY A 91 -4.38 -4.56 -0.42
C GLY A 91 -5.74 -3.89 -0.29
N PHE A 92 -6.02 -3.36 0.89
CA PHE A 92 -7.16 -2.51 1.17
C PHE A 92 -6.69 -1.26 1.90
N TRP A 93 -7.22 -0.10 1.53
CA TRP A 93 -6.91 1.17 2.18
C TRP A 93 -8.12 2.11 2.20
N ILE A 94 -8.26 2.84 3.31
CA ILE A 94 -9.20 3.94 3.51
C ILE A 94 -8.51 5.09 4.26
N ASP A 95 -8.96 6.31 4.00
CA ASP A 95 -8.44 7.51 4.65
C ASP A 95 -9.50 8.61 4.75
N ASN A 96 -9.15 9.72 5.40
CA ASN A 96 -10.00 10.90 5.55
C ASN A 96 -9.80 11.96 4.46
N ALA A 97 -9.00 11.70 3.43
CA ALA A 97 -8.87 12.59 2.26
C ALA A 97 -9.80 12.21 1.11
N SER A 98 -10.39 11.01 1.15
CA SER A 98 -11.35 10.53 0.15
C SER A 98 -12.47 9.68 0.76
N CYS A 99 -13.57 9.54 0.01
CA CYS A 99 -14.66 8.61 0.37
C CYS A 99 -14.56 7.26 -0.37
N VAL A 100 -13.46 7.03 -1.09
CA VAL A 100 -13.29 5.84 -1.94
C VAL A 100 -12.50 4.79 -1.17
N MET A 101 -13.07 3.59 -1.09
CA MET A 101 -12.33 2.42 -0.62
C MET A 101 -11.35 1.97 -1.70
N GLN A 102 -10.07 1.93 -1.39
CA GLN A 102 -9.04 1.49 -2.31
C GLN A 102 -8.81 -0.01 -2.15
N ILE A 103 -8.81 -0.72 -3.27
CA ILE A 103 -8.49 -2.14 -3.35
C ILE A 103 -7.38 -2.32 -4.38
N ASP A 104 -6.33 -3.01 -3.98
CA ASP A 104 -5.18 -3.29 -4.82
C ASP A 104 -4.93 -4.79 -4.90
N ARG A 105 -4.39 -5.24 -6.03
CA ARG A 105 -3.87 -6.58 -6.25
C ARG A 105 -2.42 -6.48 -6.68
N GLY A 106 -1.56 -7.35 -6.17
CA GLY A 106 -0.16 -7.23 -6.49
C GLY A 106 0.64 -8.50 -6.39
N GLU A 107 1.89 -8.33 -6.77
CA GLU A 107 2.89 -9.38 -6.88
C GLU A 107 4.21 -8.87 -6.29
N VAL A 108 5.09 -9.81 -5.95
CA VAL A 108 6.43 -9.53 -5.44
C VAL A 108 7.43 -10.19 -6.37
N ASP A 109 8.50 -9.46 -6.66
CA ASP A 109 9.57 -9.97 -7.48
C ASP A 109 10.28 -11.18 -6.83
N ALA A 110 11.10 -11.89 -7.62
CA ALA A 110 11.80 -13.09 -7.14
C ALA A 110 12.72 -12.81 -5.95
N SER A 111 13.25 -11.58 -5.82
CA SER A 111 14.10 -11.21 -4.69
C SER A 111 13.31 -10.98 -3.39
N GLY A 112 12.00 -10.77 -3.48
CA GLY A 112 11.17 -10.44 -2.33
C GLY A 112 11.22 -8.98 -1.91
N THR A 113 11.87 -8.12 -2.69
CA THR A 113 12.17 -6.74 -2.31
C THR A 113 11.35 -5.70 -3.06
N VAL A 114 10.79 -6.04 -4.22
CA VAL A 114 9.98 -5.13 -5.02
C VAL A 114 8.57 -5.67 -5.14
N TRP A 115 7.62 -4.94 -4.57
CA TRP A 115 6.19 -5.23 -4.63
C TRP A 115 5.54 -4.28 -5.62
N THR A 116 4.67 -4.80 -6.49
CA THR A 116 3.87 -3.98 -7.39
C THR A 116 2.40 -4.23 -7.11
N MET A 117 1.71 -3.21 -6.59
CA MET A 117 0.29 -3.23 -6.23
C MET A 117 -0.49 -2.36 -7.22
N ILE A 118 -1.52 -2.93 -7.83
CA ILE A 118 -2.33 -2.28 -8.87
C ILE A 118 -3.77 -2.18 -8.40
N GLY A 119 -4.34 -0.99 -8.54
CA GLY A 119 -5.74 -0.71 -8.27
C GLY A 119 -6.37 0.13 -9.37
N GLU A 120 -7.68 0.31 -9.27
CA GLU A 120 -8.46 1.12 -10.19
C GLU A 120 -9.41 2.01 -9.39
N MET A 121 -9.61 3.23 -9.88
CA MET A 121 -10.50 4.22 -9.28
C MET A 121 -11.25 4.95 -10.38
N SER A 122 -12.49 5.37 -10.10
CA SER A 122 -13.26 6.18 -11.03
C SER A 122 -12.73 7.61 -11.04
N ASP A 123 -12.54 8.16 -12.24
CA ASP A 123 -12.28 9.58 -12.43
C ASP A 123 -13.56 10.38 -12.12
N PRO A 124 -13.56 11.26 -11.11
CA PRO A 124 -14.74 12.07 -10.79
C PRO A 124 -15.10 13.06 -11.90
N GLN A 125 -14.19 13.38 -12.82
CA GLN A 125 -14.46 14.33 -13.91
C GLN A 125 -15.06 13.66 -15.14
N SER A 126 -14.42 12.61 -15.65
CA SER A 126 -14.88 11.93 -16.88
C SER A 126 -15.79 10.72 -16.61
N GLY A 127 -15.82 10.19 -15.39
CA GLY A 127 -16.43 8.89 -15.07
C GLY A 127 -15.64 7.68 -15.60
N GLY A 128 -14.51 7.90 -16.28
CA GLY A 128 -13.63 6.84 -16.77
C GLY A 128 -12.80 6.18 -15.66
N THR A 129 -11.99 5.19 -16.03
CA THR A 129 -11.12 4.48 -15.08
C THR A 129 -9.72 5.10 -15.03
N ILE A 130 -9.29 5.49 -13.84
CA ILE A 130 -7.89 5.81 -13.53
C ILE A 130 -7.24 4.53 -12.97
N ARG A 131 -6.14 4.10 -13.60
CA ARG A 131 -5.32 3.00 -13.07
C ARG A 131 -4.29 3.54 -12.10
N LYS A 132 -4.22 2.95 -10.92
CA LYS A 132 -3.22 3.24 -9.88
C LYS A 132 -2.20 2.11 -9.87
N ARG A 133 -0.91 2.45 -9.81
CA ARG A 133 0.19 1.49 -9.60
C ARG A 133 1.06 1.99 -8.46
N SER A 134 1.22 1.17 -7.43
CA SER A 134 2.13 1.44 -6.33
C SER A 134 3.30 0.47 -6.39
N VAL A 135 4.52 0.98 -6.24
CA VAL A 135 5.74 0.18 -6.15
C VAL A 135 6.30 0.34 -4.74
N ILE A 136 6.40 -0.76 -4.00
CA ILE A 136 7.05 -0.78 -2.70
C ILE A 136 8.40 -1.45 -2.85
N THR A 137 9.46 -0.75 -2.48
CA THR A 137 10.83 -1.28 -2.48
C THR A 137 11.30 -1.41 -1.04
N LEU A 138 11.55 -2.64 -0.61
CA LEU A 138 12.15 -2.97 0.67
C LEU A 138 13.66 -2.92 0.52
N GLN A 139 14.30 -1.91 1.12
CA GLN A 139 15.76 -1.84 1.12
C GLN A 139 16.36 -2.71 2.22
N ASP A 140 15.78 -2.66 3.42
CA ASP A 140 16.16 -3.49 4.57
C ASP A 140 15.03 -3.48 5.62
N ARG A 141 15.24 -4.14 6.77
CA ARG A 141 14.25 -4.19 7.86
C ARG A 141 13.90 -2.83 8.45
N ASN A 142 14.69 -1.78 8.22
CA ASN A 142 14.51 -0.46 8.79
C ASN A 142 14.04 0.56 7.75
N ARG A 143 14.16 0.25 6.45
CA ARG A 143 13.90 1.20 5.37
C ARG A 143 13.14 0.55 4.22
N HIS A 144 12.05 1.21 3.84
CA HIS A 144 11.32 0.91 2.62
C HIS A 144 10.78 2.20 2.00
N THR A 145 10.47 2.14 0.72
CA THR A 145 9.86 3.24 -0.03
C THR A 145 8.59 2.78 -0.69
N MET A 146 7.60 3.66 -0.80
CA MET A 146 6.43 3.47 -1.63
C MET A 146 6.36 4.60 -2.65
N GLU A 147 6.25 4.26 -3.92
CA GLU A 147 5.96 5.21 -5.00
C GLU A 147 4.59 4.90 -5.58
N MET A 148 3.78 5.93 -5.85
CA MET A 148 2.48 5.78 -6.48
C MET A 148 2.44 6.53 -7.80
N TYR A 149 1.89 5.85 -8.80
CA TYR A 149 1.70 6.33 -10.15
C TYR A 149 0.22 6.24 -10.50
N ILE A 150 -0.28 7.21 -11.26
CA ILE A 150 -1.62 7.15 -11.83
C ILE A 150 -1.54 7.26 -13.33
N LYS A 151 -2.43 6.52 -14.00
CA LYS A 151 -2.67 6.63 -15.43
C LYS A 151 -4.14 7.04 -15.63
N PRO A 152 -4.41 8.26 -16.12
CA PRO A 152 -5.77 8.68 -16.45
C PRO A 152 -6.34 7.88 -17.64
N PRO A 153 -7.67 7.91 -17.87
CA PRO A 153 -8.29 7.24 -19.02
C PRO A 153 -7.66 7.66 -20.36
N GLN A 154 -7.25 8.93 -20.44
CA GLN A 154 -6.57 9.53 -21.57
C GLN A 154 -5.28 10.18 -21.08
N GLY A 155 -4.14 9.67 -21.53
CA GLY A 155 -2.82 10.19 -21.17
C GLY A 155 -1.86 9.12 -20.68
N ASP A 156 -0.63 9.57 -20.43
CA ASP A 156 0.46 8.73 -19.93
C ASP A 156 0.42 8.60 -18.41
N GLU A 157 1.09 7.57 -17.91
CA GLU A 157 1.25 7.37 -16.48
C GLU A 157 2.27 8.37 -15.90
N PHE A 158 1.98 8.91 -14.72
CA PHE A 158 2.90 9.81 -14.01
C PHE A 158 2.88 9.56 -12.50
N LYS A 159 4.01 9.89 -11.85
CA LYS A 159 4.19 9.75 -10.40
C LYS A 159 3.42 10.83 -9.67
N VAL A 160 2.68 10.43 -8.65
CA VAL A 160 1.89 11.33 -7.78
C VAL A 160 2.29 11.29 -6.33
N MET A 161 2.98 10.22 -5.90
CA MET A 161 3.39 10.08 -4.51
C MET A 161 4.73 9.37 -4.37
N GLU A 162 5.48 9.76 -3.36
CA GLU A 162 6.62 9.03 -2.81
C GLU A 162 6.53 9.10 -1.30
N ILE A 163 6.68 7.96 -0.63
CA ILE A 163 6.84 7.89 0.80
C ILE A 163 8.14 7.15 1.09
N ARG A 164 8.98 7.76 1.93
CA ARG A 164 10.15 7.10 2.52
C ARG A 164 9.83 6.77 3.96
N TYR A 165 9.99 5.50 4.30
CA TYR A 165 9.76 5.00 5.64
C TYR A 165 11.08 4.64 6.30
N GLU A 166 11.26 5.14 7.52
CA GLU A 166 12.40 4.83 8.37
C GLU A 166 11.87 4.34 9.71
N ARG A 167 12.31 3.16 10.15
CA ARG A 167 11.88 2.57 11.42
C ARG A 167 12.18 3.52 12.56
N ALA A 168 11.18 3.76 13.41
CA ALA A 168 11.38 4.48 14.65
C ALA A 168 12.27 3.63 15.57
N SER A 169 13.37 4.24 16.04
CA SER A 169 14.29 3.67 17.03
C SER A 169 13.59 3.33 18.34
#